data_AF-A0A914I233-F1
#
_entry.id   AF-A0A914I233-F1
#
_cell.length_a   1.000
_cell.length_b   1.000
_cell.length_c   1.000
_cell.angle_alpha   90.00
_cell.angle_beta   90.00
_cell.angle_gamma   90.00
#
_symmetry.space_group_name_H-M   'P 1'
#
loop_
_entity.id
_entity.type
_entity.pdbx_description
1 polymer ?
#
loop_
_entity_poly.entity_id
_entity_poly.type
_entity_poly.pdbx_seq_one_letter_code
_entity_poly.pdbx_strand_id
1 'polypeptide(L)'
;MFSILVAFLCFCLLLPLNAMPISGEAAIRAVRAMPPKYLGIRGYENCTQTKDAGGWASLCLPGGQKLHCSDDAWKQLNRLGQNERFPSC
;
A
#
# COMPACT_ATOMS: atom_id res chain seq x y z
N MET A 1 -25.31 -23.05 46.04
CA MET A 1 -24.33 -22.02 45.57
C MET A 1 -22.98 -22.60 45.15
N PHE A 2 -22.52 -23.76 45.67
CA PHE A 2 -21.28 -24.42 45.20
C PHE A 2 -21.38 -25.12 43.83
N SER A 3 -22.56 -25.60 43.42
CA SER A 3 -22.72 -26.35 42.16
C SER A 3 -22.52 -25.54 40.88
N ILE A 4 -22.74 -24.21 40.91
CA ILE A 4 -22.59 -23.34 39.72
C ILE A 4 -21.11 -23.10 39.42
N LEU A 5 -20.28 -22.98 40.47
CA LEU A 5 -18.84 -22.80 40.35
C LEU A 5 -18.14 -24.03 39.73
N VAL A 6 -18.61 -25.23 40.07
CA VAL A 6 -18.11 -26.50 39.52
C VAL A 6 -18.52 -26.67 38.05
N ALA A 7 -19.72 -26.22 37.67
CA ALA A 7 -20.17 -26.26 36.28
C ALA A 7 -19.36 -25.33 35.36
N PHE A 8 -19.03 -24.11 35.83
CA PHE A 8 -18.19 -23.16 35.07
C PHE A 8 -16.75 -23.65 34.88
N LEU A 9 -16.15 -24.25 35.92
CA LEU A 9 -14.81 -24.83 35.83
C LEU A 9 -14.77 -26.06 34.90
N CYS A 10 -15.81 -26.89 34.92
CA CYS A 10 -15.93 -28.07 34.07
C CYS A 10 -16.13 -27.69 32.59
N PHE A 11 -16.89 -26.63 32.31
CA PHE A 11 -17.11 -26.14 30.94
C PHE A 11 -15.84 -25.52 30.33
N CYS A 12 -15.02 -24.83 31.13
CA CYS A 12 -13.73 -24.29 30.69
C CYS A 12 -12.65 -25.35 30.46
N LEU A 13 -12.69 -26.49 31.17
CA LEU A 13 -11.70 -27.57 31.04
C LEU A 13 -12.06 -28.61 29.96
N LEU A 14 -13.33 -28.70 29.56
CA LEU A 14 -13.80 -29.61 28.51
C LEU A 14 -13.90 -28.97 27.12
N LEU A 15 -13.72 -27.65 27.00
CA LEU A 15 -13.57 -27.01 25.69
C LEU A 15 -12.13 -27.24 25.20
N PRO A 16 -11.92 -27.97 24.09
CA PRO A 16 -10.59 -28.09 23.50
C PRO A 16 -10.08 -26.68 23.17
N LEU A 17 -8.86 -26.35 23.61
CA LEU A 17 -8.07 -25.14 23.28
C LEU A 17 -7.95 -24.87 21.76
N ASN A 18 -8.44 -25.79 20.95
CA ASN A 18 -8.38 -25.87 19.51
C ASN A 18 -9.72 -25.52 18.81
N ALA A 19 -10.69 -24.93 19.51
CA ALA A 19 -11.98 -24.52 18.93
C ALA A 19 -12.33 -23.04 19.14
N MET A 20 -11.35 -22.14 19.25
CA MET A 20 -11.62 -20.72 18.99
C MET A 20 -11.60 -20.54 17.46
N PRO A 21 -12.74 -20.30 16.77
CA PRO A 21 -12.66 -19.77 15.43
C PRO A 21 -11.95 -18.42 15.58
N ILE A 22 -10.82 -18.26 14.89
CA ILE A 22 -10.21 -16.95 14.66
C ILE A 22 -11.22 -16.22 13.77
N SER A 23 -12.30 -15.71 14.36
CA SER A 23 -13.30 -14.89 13.69
C SER A 23 -12.70 -13.49 13.50
N GLY A 24 -11.67 -13.49 12.68
CA GLY A 24 -10.95 -12.34 12.18
C GLY A 24 -10.57 -12.63 10.73
N GLU A 25 -11.48 -13.24 9.96
CA GLU A 25 -11.43 -13.15 8.50
C GLU A 25 -11.80 -11.72 8.11
N ALA A 26 -10.90 -10.78 8.39
CA ALA A 26 -10.75 -9.64 7.51
C ALA A 26 -10.27 -10.22 6.18
N ALA A 27 -11.22 -10.53 5.30
CA ALA A 27 -10.92 -10.76 3.89
C ALA A 27 -10.29 -9.45 3.38
N ILE A 28 -8.96 -9.36 3.45
CA ILE A 28 -8.23 -8.32 2.73
C ILE A 28 -8.50 -8.63 1.27
N ARG A 29 -9.48 -7.91 0.72
CA ARG A 29 -9.78 -7.93 -0.70
C ARG A 29 -8.47 -7.61 -1.38
N ALA A 30 -7.86 -8.61 -2.01
CA ALA A 30 -6.66 -8.44 -2.80
C ALA A 30 -7.04 -7.57 -3.99
N VAL A 31 -6.93 -6.25 -3.81
CA VAL A 31 -6.90 -5.32 -4.92
C VAL A 31 -5.63 -5.71 -5.67
N ARG A 32 -5.81 -6.31 -6.85
CA ARG A 32 -4.71 -6.45 -7.81
C ARG A 32 -4.28 -5.02 -8.14
N ALA A 33 -3.31 -4.50 -7.40
CA ALA A 33 -2.70 -3.22 -7.67
C ALA A 33 -1.95 -3.39 -8.99
N MET A 34 -2.52 -2.90 -10.09
CA MET A 34 -1.75 -2.79 -11.31
C MET A 34 -0.56 -1.87 -11.03
N PRO A 35 0.64 -2.23 -11.52
CA PRO A 35 1.79 -1.38 -11.37
C PRO A 35 1.45 -0.01 -12.00
N PRO A 36 1.92 1.08 -11.37
CA PRO A 36 1.67 2.41 -11.90
C PRO A 36 2.29 2.56 -13.30
N LYS A 37 1.61 3.27 -14.19
CA LYS A 37 2.01 3.37 -15.61
C LYS A 37 3.38 4.00 -15.84
N TYR A 38 3.84 4.87 -14.95
CA TYR A 38 5.15 5.52 -15.12
C TYR A 38 6.31 4.52 -15.14
N LEU A 39 6.17 3.34 -14.51
CA LEU A 39 7.18 2.28 -14.56
C LEU A 39 7.37 1.72 -15.98
N GLY A 40 6.38 1.88 -16.86
CA GLY A 40 6.49 1.51 -18.27
C GLY A 40 7.17 2.57 -19.14
N ILE A 41 7.37 3.79 -18.64
CA ILE A 41 7.97 4.89 -19.40
C ILE A 41 9.48 4.79 -19.31
N ARG A 42 10.15 4.46 -20.42
CA ARG A 42 11.62 4.37 -20.43
C ARG A 42 12.23 5.74 -20.10
N GLY A 43 13.09 5.79 -19.08
CA GLY A 43 13.79 7.00 -18.68
C GLY A 43 12.97 7.94 -17.77
N TYR A 44 11.87 7.47 -17.17
CA TYR A 44 11.09 8.28 -16.22
C TYR A 44 11.93 8.78 -15.03
N GLU A 45 12.91 7.98 -14.59
CA GLU A 45 13.78 8.29 -13.45
C GLU A 45 14.57 9.57 -13.65
N ASN A 46 14.95 9.90 -14.89
CA ASN A 46 15.66 11.15 -15.21
C ASN A 46 14.76 12.39 -15.18
N CYS A 47 13.44 12.17 -15.23
CA CYS A 47 12.42 13.21 -15.21
C CYS A 47 11.86 13.44 -13.81
N THR A 48 11.85 12.41 -12.96
CA THR A 48 11.38 12.46 -11.57
C THR A 48 12.53 12.76 -10.61
N GLN A 49 12.23 13.36 -9.46
CA GLN A 49 13.18 13.53 -8.37
C GLN A 49 12.62 12.87 -7.10
N THR A 50 13.51 12.55 -6.17
CA THR A 50 13.11 12.05 -4.86
C THR A 50 13.12 13.21 -3.87
N LYS A 51 12.03 13.36 -3.13
CA LYS A 51 11.87 14.34 -2.06
C LYS A 51 11.62 13.61 -0.74
N ASP A 52 12.30 14.06 0.30
CA ASP A 52 12.03 13.60 1.67
C ASP A 52 10.63 14.04 2.09
N ALA A 53 9.82 13.07 2.52
CA ALA A 53 8.46 13.27 2.97
C ALA A 53 8.33 13.03 4.49
N GLY A 54 9.38 13.33 5.26
CA GLY A 54 9.37 13.20 6.72
C GLY A 54 9.55 11.77 7.20
N GLY A 55 10.50 11.03 6.60
CA GLY A 55 10.84 9.66 6.99
C GLY A 55 10.68 8.62 5.87
N TRP A 56 10.19 9.03 4.70
CA TRP A 56 10.25 8.22 3.48
C TRP A 56 10.61 9.08 2.26
N ALA A 57 11.20 8.43 1.27
CA ALA A 57 11.46 9.01 -0.03
C ALA A 57 10.21 8.95 -0.90
N SER A 58 9.72 10.11 -1.35
CA SER A 58 8.62 10.20 -2.32
C SER A 58 9.14 10.67 -3.67
N LEU A 59 8.62 10.09 -4.74
CA LEU A 59 8.89 10.59 -6.10
C LEU A 59 8.01 11.81 -6.38
N CYS A 60 8.61 12.82 -6.97
CA CYS A 60 7.97 14.06 -7.38
C CYS A 60 8.41 14.45 -8.80
N LEU A 61 7.61 15.26 -9.47
CA LEU A 61 7.97 15.81 -10.78
C LEU A 61 8.38 17.28 -10.60
N PRO A 62 9.54 17.69 -11.14
CA PRO A 62 9.95 19.09 -11.11
C PRO A 62 9.00 19.95 -11.97
N GLY A 63 8.95 21.27 -11.72
CA GLY A 63 8.09 22.19 -12.49
C GLY A 63 8.49 22.36 -13.98
N GLY A 64 9.65 21.84 -14.38
CA GLY A 64 10.15 21.90 -15.76
C GLY A 64 11.00 20.70 -16.10
N GLN A 65 11.10 20.41 -17.40
CA GLN A 65 11.86 19.29 -17.94
C GLN A 65 13.35 19.46 -17.63
N LYS A 66 13.96 18.44 -17.02
CA LYS A 66 15.41 18.40 -16.76
C LYS A 66 16.17 18.06 -18.04
N LEU A 67 17.43 18.49 -18.13
CA LEU A 67 18.31 18.23 -19.27
C LEU A 67 18.44 16.74 -19.62
N HIS A 68 18.43 15.87 -18.61
CA HIS A 68 18.57 14.42 -18.77
C HIS A 68 17.24 13.69 -19.03
N CYS A 69 16.11 14.40 -18.99
CA CYS A 69 14.80 13.85 -19.25
C CYS A 69 14.49 13.95 -20.76
N SER A 70 14.25 12.81 -21.39
CA SER A 70 13.84 12.77 -22.80
C SER A 70 12.48 13.45 -22.99
N ASP A 71 12.32 14.19 -24.09
CA ASP A 71 11.05 14.85 -24.43
C ASP A 71 9.88 13.87 -24.51
N ASP A 72 10.12 12.65 -24.97
CA ASP A 72 9.08 11.63 -25.05
C ASP A 72 8.65 11.18 -23.65
N ALA A 73 9.60 10.88 -22.76
CA ALA A 73 9.32 10.52 -21.38
C ALA A 73 8.61 11.66 -20.63
N TRP A 74 9.05 12.91 -20.82
CA TRP A 74 8.42 14.09 -20.23
C TRP A 74 6.95 14.24 -20.66
N LYS A 75 6.69 14.07 -21.97
CA LYS A 75 5.32 14.12 -22.52
C LYS A 75 4.48 12.96 -21.99
N GLN A 76 5.02 11.75 -21.91
CA GLN A 76 4.30 10.59 -21.38
C GLN A 76 3.94 10.78 -19.90
N LEU A 77 4.87 11.27 -19.07
CA LEU A 77 4.64 11.57 -17.66
C LEU A 77 3.59 12.66 -17.46
N ASN A 78 3.59 13.69 -18.31
CA ASN A 78 2.58 14.75 -18.25
C ASN A 78 1.20 14.32 -18.74
N ARG A 79 1.10 13.23 -19.51
CA ARG A 79 -0.17 12.63 -19.95
C ARG A 79 -0.75 11.64 -18.93
N LEU A 80 -0.05 11.34 -17.84
CA LEU A 80 -0.59 10.48 -16.78
C LEU A 80 -1.83 11.12 -16.14
N GLY A 81 -2.83 10.28 -15.84
CA GLY A 81 -4.07 10.72 -15.21
C GLY A 81 -3.84 11.21 -13.78
N GLN A 82 -4.81 11.91 -13.20
CA GLN A 82 -4.65 12.55 -11.88
C GLN A 82 -4.23 11.59 -10.76
N ASN A 83 -4.63 10.33 -10.84
CA ASN A 83 -4.28 9.30 -9.84
C ASN A 83 -2.84 8.79 -9.95
N GLU A 84 -2.14 9.07 -11.05
CA GLU A 84 -0.75 8.67 -11.33
C GLU A 84 0.16 9.90 -11.50
N ARG A 85 -0.39 11.09 -11.27
CA ARG A 85 0.30 12.37 -11.39
C ARG A 85 1.20 12.54 -10.17
N PHE A 86 2.49 12.68 -10.43
CA PHE A 86 3.46 13.02 -9.38
C PHE A 86 3.15 14.40 -8.77
N PRO A 87 3.31 14.57 -7.44
CA PRO A 87 3.26 15.88 -6.82
C PRO A 87 4.43 16.74 -7.29
N SER A 88 4.27 18.06 -7.19
CA SER A 88 5.37 18.99 -7.45
C SER A 88 6.49 18.77 -6.43
N CYS A 89 7.72 18.68 -6.93
CA CYS A 89 8.90 18.91 -6.09
C CYS A 89 8.90 20.37 -5.63
#